data_AF-A0A2N8UFG0-F1
#
_entry.id   AF-A0A2N8UFG0-F1
#
_cell.length_a   1.000
_cell.length_b   1.000
_cell.length_c   1.000
_cell.angle_alpha   90.00
_cell.angle_beta   90.00
_cell.angle_gamma   90.00
#
_symmetry.space_group_name_H-M   'P 1'
#
loop_
_entity.id
_entity.type
_entity.pdbx_description
1 polymer ?
#
loop_
_entity_poly.entity_id
_entity_poly.type
_entity_poly.pdbx_seq_one_letter_code
_entity_poly.pdbx_strand_id
1 'polypeptide(L)'
;MSTRHRASVPLVFALTLALLGQLVLIVARNNDSVVCSYKPPMLPRNDDFRYHCENTFSDFDLHWPCFSHKQGSLQDADILPPIKGKEYVNDDILLAKNADLVDFTPRNASEKFSIHYQHEGHTLTFFPQDDTKCFFVLVERWDSFSRYKLVVTPQDDTWTRADSGSANRSAVYICTKWTHIWVEKWF
;
A
#
# COMPACT_ATOMS: atom_id res chain seq x y z
N MET A 1 7.76 -34.64 -70.88
CA MET A 1 6.42 -34.54 -70.27
C MET A 1 6.57 -34.08 -68.83
N SER A 2 5.76 -33.10 -68.46
CA SER A 2 5.70 -32.41 -67.16
C SER A 2 4.68 -33.09 -66.24
N THR A 3 4.99 -33.19 -64.94
CA THR A 3 4.09 -32.97 -63.77
C THR A 3 4.87 -33.28 -62.48
N ARG A 4 5.27 -32.26 -61.70
CA ARG A 4 4.55 -31.57 -60.62
C ARG A 4 4.74 -32.20 -59.22
N HIS A 5 5.47 -31.45 -58.40
CA HIS A 5 5.57 -31.55 -56.95
C HIS A 5 4.23 -31.71 -56.24
N ARG A 6 4.14 -32.66 -55.30
CA ARG A 6 3.19 -32.62 -54.16
C ARG A 6 3.77 -33.37 -52.98
N ALA A 7 4.34 -32.65 -52.02
CA ALA A 7 4.44 -33.10 -50.61
C ALA A 7 5.00 -31.96 -49.74
N SER A 8 4.22 -30.90 -49.51
CA SER A 8 4.64 -29.82 -48.60
C SER A 8 3.45 -29.08 -47.96
N VAL A 9 2.32 -29.78 -47.78
CA VAL A 9 1.12 -29.17 -47.18
C VAL A 9 0.93 -29.49 -45.68
N PRO A 10 1.25 -30.69 -45.14
CA PRO A 10 0.91 -30.97 -43.74
C PRO A 10 1.83 -30.29 -42.72
N LEU A 11 3.06 -29.92 -43.11
CA LEU A 11 4.04 -29.34 -42.18
C LEU A 11 3.78 -27.85 -41.88
N VAL A 12 3.27 -27.11 -42.86
CA VAL A 12 2.95 -25.68 -42.70
C VAL A 12 1.73 -25.47 -41.79
N PHE A 13 0.75 -26.37 -41.86
CA PHE A 13 -0.45 -26.29 -41.01
C PHE A 13 -0.17 -26.59 -39.52
N ALA A 14 0.76 -27.51 -39.23
CA ALA A 14 1.14 -27.80 -37.85
C ALA A 14 1.93 -26.64 -37.20
N LEU A 15 2.79 -25.98 -37.97
CA LEU A 15 3.54 -24.81 -37.53
C LEU A 15 2.64 -23.59 -37.28
N THR A 16 1.64 -23.35 -38.12
CA THR A 16 0.69 -22.24 -37.91
C THR A 16 -0.21 -22.46 -36.69
N LEU A 17 -0.67 -23.69 -36.43
CA LEU A 17 -1.44 -24.00 -35.21
C LEU A 17 -0.61 -23.85 -33.92
N ALA A 18 0.68 -24.24 -33.93
CA ALA A 18 1.56 -24.08 -32.78
C ALA A 18 1.85 -22.60 -32.47
N LEU A 19 2.05 -21.78 -33.50
CA LEU A 19 2.22 -20.32 -33.36
C LEU A 19 0.94 -19.63 -32.87
N LEU A 20 -0.24 -20.04 -33.36
CA LEU A 20 -1.52 -19.55 -32.86
C LEU A 20 -1.78 -19.94 -31.40
N GLY A 21 -1.41 -21.16 -30.99
CA GLY A 21 -1.51 -21.60 -29.60
C GLY A 21 -0.62 -20.80 -28.65
N GLN A 22 0.60 -20.44 -29.08
CA GLN A 22 1.47 -19.57 -28.30
C GLN A 22 0.95 -18.12 -28.24
N LEU A 23 0.38 -17.60 -29.32
CA LEU A 23 -0.23 -16.26 -29.33
C LEU A 23 -1.44 -16.16 -28.40
N VAL A 24 -2.30 -17.19 -28.35
CA VAL A 24 -3.46 -17.20 -27.44
C VAL A 24 -3.01 -17.26 -25.97
N LEU A 25 -1.93 -17.98 -25.64
CA LEU A 25 -1.36 -18.00 -24.28
C LEU A 25 -0.71 -16.68 -23.88
N ILE A 26 -0.12 -15.95 -24.82
CA ILE A 26 0.50 -14.64 -24.54
C ILE A 26 -0.56 -13.55 -24.39
N VAL A 27 -1.62 -13.57 -25.19
CA VAL A 27 -2.72 -12.58 -25.11
C VAL A 27 -3.60 -12.78 -23.86
N ALA A 28 -3.75 -14.01 -23.37
CA ALA A 28 -4.49 -14.30 -22.14
C ALA A 28 -3.74 -13.85 -20.85
N ARG A 29 -2.48 -13.43 -20.94
CA ARG A 29 -1.66 -13.01 -19.78
C ARG A 29 -1.59 -11.49 -19.57
N ASN A 30 -2.29 -10.70 -20.38
CA ASN A 30 -2.23 -9.23 -20.33
C ASN A 30 -3.46 -8.57 -19.67
N ASN A 31 -4.05 -9.21 -18.65
CA ASN A 31 -5.03 -8.53 -17.78
C ASN A 31 -4.41 -8.02 -16.46
N ASP A 32 -3.11 -8.19 -16.26
CA ASP A 32 -2.37 -7.47 -15.23
C ASP A 32 -1.97 -6.12 -15.82
N SER A 33 -2.94 -5.22 -15.99
CA SER A 33 -2.63 -3.82 -16.26
C SER A 33 -1.73 -3.35 -15.12
N VAL A 34 -0.46 -3.06 -15.41
CA VAL A 34 0.42 -2.39 -14.46
C VAL A 34 -0.26 -1.07 -14.13
N VAL A 35 -0.86 -1.00 -12.93
CA VAL A 35 -1.48 0.21 -12.43
C VAL A 35 -0.34 1.15 -12.06
N CYS A 36 0.13 1.92 -13.03
CA CYS A 36 1.11 2.97 -12.76
C CYS A 36 0.42 4.05 -11.93
N SER A 37 0.92 4.31 -10.72
CA SER A 37 0.50 5.50 -9.98
C SER A 37 0.96 6.74 -10.76
N TYR A 38 0.05 7.69 -10.97
CA TYR A 38 0.36 8.98 -11.58
C TYR A 38 1.06 9.93 -10.60
N LYS A 39 1.25 9.52 -9.34
CA LYS A 39 1.94 10.30 -8.32
C LYS A 39 3.44 10.00 -8.35
N PRO A 40 4.30 11.02 -8.20
CA PRO A 40 5.72 10.78 -8.01
C PRO A 40 5.96 9.91 -6.78
N PRO A 41 6.99 9.05 -6.79
CA PRO A 41 7.31 8.21 -5.65
C PRO A 41 7.66 9.07 -4.43
N MET A 42 7.20 8.64 -3.25
CA MET A 42 7.53 9.32 -2.00
C MET A 42 9.05 9.28 -1.76
N LEU A 43 9.65 10.45 -1.56
CA LEU A 43 11.07 10.55 -1.26
C LEU A 43 11.32 10.41 0.25
N PRO A 44 12.39 9.72 0.67
CA PRO A 44 12.73 9.62 2.08
C PRO A 44 13.07 10.97 2.73
N ARG A 45 12.70 11.12 4.00
CA ARG A 45 12.97 12.28 4.86
C ARG A 45 13.56 11.79 6.20
N ASN A 46 14.69 11.08 6.12
CA ASN A 46 15.27 10.36 7.26
C ASN A 46 15.52 11.28 8.47
N ASP A 47 16.12 12.44 8.27
CA ASP A 47 16.45 13.34 9.39
C ASP A 47 15.19 13.81 10.13
N ASP A 48 14.14 14.21 9.40
CA ASP A 48 12.85 14.60 9.97
C ASP A 48 12.17 13.41 10.66
N PHE A 49 12.20 12.22 10.05
CA PHE A 49 11.69 10.99 10.65
C PHE A 49 12.40 10.67 11.97
N ARG A 50 13.74 10.73 11.99
CA ARG A 50 14.55 10.42 13.17
C ARG A 50 14.27 11.38 14.32
N TYR A 51 14.11 12.66 14.01
CA TYR A 51 13.71 13.67 14.99
C TYR A 51 12.45 13.27 15.76
N HIS A 52 11.45 12.74 15.05
CA HIS A 52 10.18 12.35 15.66
C HIS A 52 10.19 10.95 16.27
N CYS A 53 10.81 9.96 15.61
CA CYS A 53 10.61 8.54 15.92
C CYS A 53 11.81 7.86 16.59
N GLU A 54 13.02 8.41 16.46
CA GLU A 54 14.21 7.86 17.10
C GLU A 54 14.59 8.72 18.32
N ASN A 55 14.79 8.08 19.48
CA ASN A 55 15.10 8.78 20.73
C ASN A 55 16.56 9.26 20.76
N THR A 56 16.90 10.15 19.83
CA THR A 56 18.25 10.67 19.62
C THR A 56 18.39 12.13 20.05
N PHE A 57 17.29 12.76 20.46
CA PHE A 57 17.20 14.18 20.82
C PHE A 57 16.65 14.37 22.23
N SER A 58 17.03 15.47 22.90
CA SER A 58 16.66 15.75 24.30
C SER A 58 15.18 16.07 24.51
N ASP A 59 14.50 16.52 23.46
CA ASP A 59 13.09 16.93 23.42
C ASP A 59 12.19 15.87 22.74
N PHE A 60 12.64 14.61 22.74
CA PHE A 60 11.92 13.51 22.12
C PHE A 60 10.50 13.32 22.68
N ASP A 61 9.50 13.52 21.82
CA ASP A 61 8.10 13.32 22.19
C ASP A 61 7.70 11.85 22.09
N LEU A 62 7.51 11.20 23.25
CA LEU A 62 7.07 9.82 23.35
C LEU A 62 5.66 9.55 22.78
N HIS A 63 4.89 10.57 22.43
CA HIS A 63 3.52 10.44 21.95
C HIS A 63 3.37 10.75 20.46
N TRP A 64 4.46 11.18 19.80
CA TRP A 64 4.43 11.39 18.36
C TRP A 64 4.17 10.06 17.63
N PRO A 65 3.14 9.97 16.77
CA PRO A 65 2.75 8.72 16.14
C PRO A 65 3.79 8.26 15.12
N CYS A 66 4.26 7.03 15.26
CA CYS A 66 5.22 6.40 14.36
C CYS A 66 4.66 5.06 13.86
N PHE A 67 4.84 4.77 12.58
CA PHE A 67 4.25 3.61 11.93
C PHE A 67 5.36 2.74 11.33
N SER A 68 5.17 1.43 11.41
CA SER A 68 6.08 0.44 10.83
C SER A 68 5.28 -0.67 10.16
N HIS A 69 5.48 -0.86 8.86
CA HIS A 69 4.95 -2.03 8.18
C HIS A 69 5.73 -3.27 8.63
N LYS A 70 5.02 -4.24 9.21
CA LYS A 70 5.56 -5.60 9.43
C LYS A 70 5.36 -6.49 8.21
N GLN A 71 4.37 -6.16 7.38
CA GLN A 71 4.18 -6.73 6.06
C GLN A 71 3.56 -5.68 5.13
N GLY A 72 4.05 -5.63 3.89
CA GLY A 72 3.71 -4.56 2.94
C GLY A 72 4.64 -3.35 3.07
N SER A 73 4.31 -2.27 2.37
CA SER A 73 4.99 -0.98 2.44
C SER A 73 4.09 0.09 1.83
N LEU A 74 4.54 1.34 1.81
CA LEU A 74 3.87 2.42 1.06
C LEU A 74 4.22 2.45 -0.43
N GLN A 75 4.93 1.43 -0.94
CA GLN A 75 5.10 1.29 -2.40
C GLN A 75 3.72 1.13 -3.04
N ASP A 76 3.48 1.90 -4.11
CA ASP A 76 2.21 1.94 -4.85
C ASP A 76 0.97 2.38 -4.05
N ALA A 77 1.14 2.87 -2.82
CA ALA A 77 0.07 3.42 -2.01
C ALA A 77 -0.16 4.91 -2.32
N ASP A 78 -1.42 5.33 -2.43
CA ASP A 78 -1.76 6.74 -2.57
C ASP A 78 -1.96 7.37 -1.18
N ILE A 79 -1.16 8.39 -0.87
CA ILE A 79 -1.36 9.20 0.34
C ILE A 79 -2.31 10.36 0.01
N LEU A 80 -3.36 10.52 0.80
CA LEU A 80 -4.40 11.53 0.60
C LEU A 80 -4.50 12.46 1.80
N PRO A 81 -4.53 13.79 1.57
CA PRO A 81 -4.72 14.78 2.63
C PRO A 81 -6.16 14.77 3.16
N PRO A 82 -6.43 15.40 4.31
CA PRO A 82 -7.79 15.62 4.76
C PRO A 82 -8.42 16.67 3.85
N ILE A 83 -9.43 16.26 3.07
CA ILE A 83 -10.12 17.04 2.04
C ILE A 83 -10.16 18.55 2.39
N LYS A 84 -9.31 19.35 1.73
CA LYS A 84 -9.43 20.81 1.67
C LYS A 84 -9.13 21.23 0.23
N GLY A 85 -10.01 22.06 -0.32
CA GLY A 85 -10.05 22.49 -1.74
C GLY A 85 -8.89 23.37 -2.20
N LYS A 86 -7.65 22.99 -1.91
CA LYS A 86 -6.45 23.54 -2.53
C LYS A 86 -5.61 22.37 -3.01
N GLU A 87 -5.26 22.38 -4.30
CA GLU A 87 -4.18 21.57 -4.84
C GLU A 87 -2.94 21.77 -3.98
N TYR A 88 -2.64 20.80 -3.12
CA TYR A 88 -1.36 20.75 -2.44
C TYR A 88 -0.43 19.85 -3.23
N VAL A 89 0.72 20.43 -3.57
CA VAL A 89 1.92 19.71 -4.01
C VAL A 89 2.17 18.59 -2.99
N ASN A 90 2.31 17.40 -3.52
CA ASN A 90 1.91 16.10 -2.96
C ASN A 90 2.93 15.48 -1.99
N ASP A 91 3.90 16.25 -1.50
CA ASP A 91 5.19 15.64 -1.14
C ASP A 91 5.46 15.53 0.37
N ASP A 92 4.52 15.94 1.22
CA ASP A 92 4.87 16.27 2.61
C ASP A 92 3.86 15.83 3.68
N ILE A 93 2.89 14.97 3.38
CA ILE A 93 1.93 14.47 4.40
C ILE A 93 2.62 13.53 5.39
N LEU A 94 3.49 12.66 4.88
CA LEU A 94 4.24 11.68 5.65
C LEU A 94 5.75 11.89 5.49
N LEU A 95 6.50 11.56 6.53
CA LEU A 95 7.95 11.53 6.58
C LEU A 95 8.39 10.07 6.63
N ALA A 96 9.04 9.59 5.58
CA ALA A 96 9.51 8.22 5.50
C ALA A 96 10.97 8.11 5.93
N LYS A 97 11.32 7.03 6.63
CA LYS A 97 12.68 6.78 7.11
C LYS A 97 13.68 6.61 5.96
N ASN A 98 13.34 5.78 4.98
CA ASN A 98 14.22 5.38 3.89
C ASN A 98 13.40 5.02 2.63
N ALA A 99 14.10 4.61 1.57
CA ALA A 99 13.48 4.28 0.27
C ALA A 99 12.67 2.98 0.28
N ASP A 100 12.74 2.18 1.36
CA ASP A 100 11.92 0.97 1.48
C ASP A 100 10.45 1.32 1.79
N LEU A 101 10.20 2.54 2.30
CA LEU A 101 8.88 3.07 2.65
C LEU A 101 8.09 2.18 3.64
N VAL A 102 8.82 1.48 4.51
CA VAL A 102 8.30 0.59 5.55
C VAL A 102 7.95 1.37 6.82
N ASP A 103 8.84 2.27 7.24
CA ASP A 103 8.67 3.10 8.44
C ASP A 103 8.39 4.55 8.06
N PHE A 104 7.39 5.14 8.70
CA PHE A 104 6.96 6.51 8.43
C PHE A 104 6.25 7.16 9.62
N THR A 105 6.06 8.46 9.54
CA THR A 105 5.32 9.26 10.53
C THR A 105 4.61 10.43 9.83
N PRO A 106 3.47 10.95 10.32
CA PRO A 106 2.93 12.19 9.76
C PRO A 106 3.91 13.35 9.95
N ARG A 107 3.94 14.27 8.98
CA ARG A 107 4.63 15.55 9.15
C ARG A 107 3.95 16.42 10.21
N ASN A 108 2.62 16.38 10.26
CA ASN A 108 1.82 17.09 11.24
C ASN A 108 0.92 16.10 11.99
N ALA A 109 1.26 15.79 13.24
CA ALA A 109 0.50 14.84 14.07
C ALA A 109 -0.93 15.30 14.40
N SER A 110 -1.27 16.57 14.17
CA SER A 110 -2.62 17.13 14.35
C SER A 110 -3.46 17.12 13.06
N GLU A 111 -2.95 16.56 11.97
CA GLU A 111 -3.67 16.47 10.70
C GLU A 111 -4.09 15.04 10.38
N LYS A 112 -5.36 14.88 10.00
CA LYS A 112 -5.90 13.63 9.48
C LYS A 112 -5.25 13.30 8.13
N PHE A 113 -4.98 12.03 7.85
CA PHE A 113 -4.58 11.58 6.52
C PHE A 113 -5.17 10.20 6.21
N SER A 114 -5.18 9.82 4.93
CA SER A 114 -5.54 8.48 4.49
C SER A 114 -4.45 7.87 3.59
N ILE A 115 -4.26 6.56 3.70
CA ILE A 115 -3.37 5.76 2.86
C ILE A 115 -4.24 4.76 2.11
N HIS A 116 -4.23 4.84 0.79
CA HIS A 116 -4.99 3.97 -0.10
C HIS A 116 -4.06 2.92 -0.71
N TYR A 117 -4.22 1.68 -0.28
CA TYR A 117 -3.55 0.52 -0.86
C TYR A 117 -4.38 0.05 -2.05
N GLN A 118 -4.14 0.66 -3.22
CA GLN A 118 -4.97 0.48 -4.42
C GLN A 118 -5.00 -0.97 -4.88
N HIS A 119 -3.84 -1.63 -4.92
CA HIS A 119 -3.73 -3.02 -5.35
C HIS A 119 -4.41 -3.98 -4.37
N GLU A 120 -4.29 -3.70 -3.07
CA GLU A 120 -4.82 -4.54 -2.02
C GLU A 120 -6.28 -4.21 -1.69
N GLY A 121 -6.86 -3.12 -2.19
CA GLY A 121 -8.29 -2.83 -2.01
C GLY A 121 -8.66 -2.30 -0.62
N HIS A 122 -7.73 -1.61 0.04
CA HIS A 122 -7.88 -1.16 1.43
C HIS A 122 -7.53 0.31 1.61
N THR A 123 -8.09 0.91 2.66
CA THR A 123 -7.76 2.25 3.13
C THR A 123 -7.43 2.21 4.61
N LEU A 124 -6.32 2.84 5.00
CA LEU A 124 -6.02 3.22 6.38
C LEU A 124 -6.31 4.72 6.52
N THR A 125 -7.02 5.12 7.57
CA THR A 125 -7.23 6.54 7.89
C THR A 125 -6.80 6.84 9.31
N PHE A 126 -5.88 7.79 9.46
CA PHE A 126 -5.42 8.33 10.73
C PHE A 126 -6.29 9.51 11.16
N PHE A 127 -6.75 9.49 12.40
CA PHE A 127 -7.49 10.59 13.00
C PHE A 127 -6.76 11.09 14.25
N PRO A 128 -6.25 12.33 14.23
CA PRO A 128 -5.70 12.95 15.43
C PRO A 128 -6.81 13.19 16.45
N GLN A 129 -6.43 13.33 17.72
CA GLN A 129 -7.33 13.75 18.79
C GLN A 129 -6.77 15.02 19.43
N ASP A 130 -7.59 16.06 19.52
CA ASP A 130 -7.14 17.42 19.83
C ASP A 130 -6.69 17.60 21.29
N ASP A 131 -6.96 16.64 22.18
CA ASP A 131 -6.67 16.74 23.63
C ASP A 131 -6.08 15.47 24.23
N THR A 132 -5.74 14.47 23.43
CA THR A 132 -5.14 13.23 23.91
C THR A 132 -3.83 12.95 23.18
N LYS A 133 -2.89 12.34 23.91
CA LYS A 133 -1.64 11.80 23.38
C LYS A 133 -1.85 10.50 22.58
N CYS A 134 -3.04 10.36 22.00
CA CYS A 134 -3.55 9.16 21.37
C CYS A 134 -4.22 9.53 20.06
N PHE A 135 -4.53 8.54 19.24
CA PHE A 135 -5.16 8.73 17.95
C PHE A 135 -6.03 7.52 17.60
N PHE A 136 -6.90 7.68 16.62
CA PHE A 136 -7.63 6.56 16.02
C PHE A 136 -7.03 6.18 14.68
N VAL A 137 -6.99 4.89 14.42
CA VAL A 137 -6.78 4.35 13.08
C VAL A 137 -8.02 3.59 12.67
N LEU A 138 -8.61 3.99 11.54
CA LEU A 138 -9.69 3.28 10.87
C LEU A 138 -9.08 2.50 9.69
N VAL A 139 -9.41 1.23 9.58
CA VAL A 139 -9.13 0.41 8.40
C VAL A 139 -10.44 0.07 7.69
N GLU A 140 -10.45 0.19 6.38
CA GLU A 140 -11.61 -0.07 5.54
C GLU A 140 -11.20 -0.96 4.37
N ARG A 141 -11.96 -2.03 4.13
CA ARG A 141 -11.92 -2.81 2.90
C ARG A 141 -13.02 -2.29 1.99
N TRP A 142 -12.63 -1.67 0.88
CA TRP A 142 -13.56 -1.16 -0.13
C TRP A 142 -13.65 -2.08 -1.35
N ASP A 143 -12.63 -2.89 -1.64
CA ASP A 143 -12.74 -3.96 -2.61
C ASP A 143 -13.25 -5.25 -1.95
N SER A 144 -14.49 -5.62 -2.25
CA SER A 144 -15.12 -6.86 -1.77
C SER A 144 -14.43 -8.14 -2.26
N PHE A 145 -13.67 -8.07 -3.36
CA PHE A 145 -12.96 -9.19 -3.95
C PHE A 145 -11.48 -9.26 -3.53
N SER A 146 -11.03 -8.30 -2.72
CA SER A 146 -9.66 -8.29 -2.25
C SER A 146 -9.33 -9.59 -1.52
N ARG A 147 -8.19 -10.17 -1.90
CA ARG A 147 -7.57 -11.32 -1.22
C ARG A 147 -6.62 -10.87 -0.13
N TYR A 148 -6.66 -9.62 0.28
CA TYR A 148 -5.83 -9.08 1.34
C TYR A 148 -6.69 -8.70 2.54
N LYS A 149 -6.03 -8.53 3.67
CA LYS A 149 -6.55 -7.87 4.87
C LYS A 149 -5.52 -6.86 5.33
N LEU A 150 -6.02 -5.80 5.96
CA LEU A 150 -5.24 -4.75 6.58
C LEU A 150 -5.44 -4.84 8.09
N VAL A 151 -4.35 -5.08 8.81
CA VAL A 151 -4.34 -5.19 10.26
C VAL A 151 -3.46 -4.11 10.85
N VAL A 152 -3.94 -3.44 11.89
CA VAL A 152 -3.22 -2.39 12.61
C VAL A 152 -3.25 -2.70 14.10
N THR A 153 -2.08 -2.71 14.74
CA THR A 153 -1.95 -2.91 16.19
C THR A 153 -1.03 -1.84 16.80
N PRO A 154 -1.25 -1.41 18.04
CA PRO A 154 -0.23 -0.73 18.82
C PRO A 154 0.97 -1.68 19.08
N GLN A 155 2.15 -1.11 19.37
CA GLN A 155 3.36 -1.89 19.64
C GLN A 155 3.23 -2.75 20.92
N ASP A 156 2.66 -2.17 21.97
CA ASP A 156 2.66 -2.78 23.31
C ASP A 156 1.39 -3.58 23.63
N ASP A 157 0.45 -3.68 22.68
CA ASP A 157 -0.79 -4.42 22.87
C ASP A 157 -1.21 -5.15 21.58
N THR A 158 -1.14 -6.48 21.61
CA THR A 158 -1.52 -7.34 20.49
C THR A 158 -3.01 -7.70 20.48
N TRP A 159 -3.73 -7.43 21.56
CA TRP A 159 -5.16 -7.75 21.69
C TRP A 159 -6.03 -6.67 21.04
N THR A 160 -5.64 -5.41 21.21
CA THR A 160 -6.32 -4.26 20.63
C THR A 160 -5.86 -4.07 19.19
N ARG A 161 -6.76 -4.26 18.22
CA ARG A 161 -6.43 -4.14 16.80
C ARG A 161 -7.59 -3.71 15.94
N ALA A 162 -7.28 -3.04 14.83
CA ALA A 162 -8.20 -2.88 13.72
C ALA A 162 -7.86 -3.93 12.66
N ASP A 163 -8.87 -4.66 12.16
CA ASP A 163 -8.69 -5.79 11.24
C ASP A 163 -9.79 -5.78 10.18
N SER A 164 -9.44 -5.42 8.94
CA SER A 164 -10.38 -5.35 7.83
C SER A 164 -10.81 -6.71 7.29
N GLY A 165 -10.15 -7.80 7.70
CA GLY A 165 -10.58 -9.16 7.37
C GLY A 165 -11.81 -9.54 8.19
N SER A 166 -11.81 -9.23 9.49
CA SER A 166 -12.92 -9.55 10.38
C SER A 166 -14.22 -8.77 10.09
N ALA A 167 -14.09 -7.53 9.60
CA ALA A 167 -15.19 -6.67 9.21
C ALA A 167 -14.71 -5.68 8.13
N ASN A 168 -15.59 -5.28 7.20
CA ASN A 168 -15.23 -4.33 6.13
C ASN A 168 -14.74 -2.97 6.68
N ARG A 169 -15.09 -2.62 7.91
CA ARG A 169 -14.62 -1.43 8.61
C ARG A 169 -14.28 -1.81 10.05
N SER A 170 -13.10 -1.44 10.50
CA SER A 170 -12.65 -1.69 11.86
C SER A 170 -11.78 -0.52 12.33
N ALA A 171 -11.86 -0.15 13.60
CA ALA A 171 -11.10 0.97 14.13
C ALA A 171 -10.43 0.59 15.45
N VAL A 172 -9.30 1.23 15.72
CA VAL A 172 -8.51 1.02 16.92
C VAL A 172 -8.07 2.36 17.50
N TYR A 173 -8.10 2.46 18.83
CA TYR A 173 -7.58 3.59 19.58
C TYR A 173 -6.17 3.27 20.06
N ILE A 174 -5.21 4.13 19.75
CA ILE A 174 -3.77 3.89 19.99
C ILE A 174 -3.19 5.05 20.79
N CYS A 175 -2.54 4.73 21.90
CA CYS A 175 -1.82 5.69 22.76
C CYS A 175 -0.31 5.40 22.83
N THR A 176 0.16 4.37 22.12
CA THR A 176 1.58 4.03 22.04
C THR A 176 2.23 4.84 20.91
N LYS A 177 3.52 5.11 21.06
CA LYS A 177 4.31 5.78 20.01
C LYS A 177 4.27 5.01 18.70
N TRP A 178 4.54 3.71 18.76
CA TRP A 178 4.63 2.86 17.58
C TRP A 178 3.33 2.12 17.30
N THR A 179 2.98 2.11 16.01
CA THR A 179 1.89 1.35 15.43
C THR A 179 2.45 0.43 14.36
N HIS A 180 2.03 -0.82 14.38
CA HIS A 180 2.42 -1.82 13.42
C HIS A 180 1.30 -2.07 12.42
N ILE A 181 1.66 -2.15 11.15
CA ILE A 181 0.74 -2.35 10.03
C ILE A 181 1.10 -3.64 9.31
N TRP A 182 0.10 -4.46 9.02
CA TRP A 182 0.25 -5.63 8.17
C TRP A 182 -0.74 -5.55 7.02
N VAL A 183 -0.20 -5.56 5.80
CA VAL A 183 -0.96 -5.75 4.57
C VAL A 183 -0.71 -7.18 4.11
N GLU A 184 -1.59 -8.11 4.50
CA GLU A 184 -1.37 -9.54 4.34
C GLU A 184 -2.37 -10.16 3.38
N LYS A 185 -1.93 -11.14 2.60
CA LYS A 185 -2.83 -11.95 1.79
C LYS A 185 -3.59 -12.93 2.68
N TRP A 186 -4.91 -13.01 2.52
CA TRP A 186 -5.74 -14.05 3.11
C TRP A 186 -5.70 -15.29 2.21
N PHE A 187 -5.46 -16.46 2.82
CA PHE A 187 -5.44 -17.77 2.16
C PHE A 187 -6.82 -18.41 2.19
#